data_AF-A0AAV5TCH9-F1
#
_entry.id   AF-A0AAV5TCH9-F1
#
_cell.length_a   1.000
_cell.length_b   1.000
_cell.length_c   1.000
_cell.angle_alpha   90.00
_cell.angle_beta   90.00
_cell.angle_gamma   90.00
#
_symmetry.space_group_name_H-M   'P 1'
#
loop_
_entity.id
_entity.type
_entity.pdbx_description
1 polymer ?
#
loop_
_entity_poly.entity_id
_entity_poly.type
_entity_poly.pdbx_seq_one_letter_code
_entity_poly.pdbx_strand_id
1 'polypeptide(L)'
;NSSAVFTFLNEYPIFPVLIFVTNAIAFFPIFCLLYISQIAPLHGNCRYILCAWSLSFSSVYLINIALAILDLENESGYMPRNMFEPHFRFLLYQIHIMCTTFCSTFEIALSIERMIAIVNPRRYHFSDTEWKVLIPISAVLV
;
A
#
# COMPACT_ATOMS: atom_id res chain seq x y z
N ASN A 1 1.25 14.32 -38.97
CA ASN A 1 2.53 13.68 -38.59
C ASN A 1 2.48 13.21 -37.15
N SER A 2 1.94 12.02 -36.94
CA SER A 2 2.11 11.30 -35.66
C SER A 2 3.59 10.92 -35.55
N SER A 3 4.26 11.30 -34.47
CA SER A 3 5.66 10.90 -34.26
C SER A 3 5.74 9.37 -34.14
N ALA A 4 6.83 8.75 -34.61
CA ALA A 4 7.03 7.30 -34.48
C ALA A 4 6.91 6.83 -33.02
N VAL A 5 7.29 7.69 -32.06
CA VAL A 5 7.11 7.47 -30.62
C VAL A 5 5.63 7.37 -30.25
N PHE A 6 4.77 8.26 -30.76
CA PHE A 6 3.34 8.22 -30.47
C PHE A 6 2.67 6.98 -31.05
N THR A 7 3.09 6.52 -32.23
CA THR A 7 2.60 5.26 -32.81
C THR A 7 3.03 4.06 -31.97
N PHE A 8 4.30 3.99 -31.57
CA PHE A 8 4.80 2.93 -30.70
C PHE A 8 4.07 2.88 -29.35
N LEU A 9 3.87 4.03 -28.70
CA LEU A 9 3.14 4.10 -27.43
C LEU A 9 1.67 3.68 -27.55
N ASN A 10 1.08 3.81 -28.73
CA ASN A 10 -0.30 3.43 -29.02
C ASN A 10 -0.45 2.02 -29.57
N GLU A 11 0.61 1.29 -29.90
CA GLU A 11 0.51 -0.09 -30.41
C GLU A 11 0.82 -1.13 -29.34
N TYR A 12 1.54 -0.75 -28.28
CA TYR A 12 1.95 -1.66 -27.22
C TYR A 12 1.28 -1.32 -25.88
N PRO A 13 0.96 -2.32 -25.04
CA PRO A 13 0.36 -2.14 -23.72
C PRO A 13 1.40 -1.65 -22.69
N ILE A 14 2.04 -0.51 -22.95
CA ILE A 14 3.18 -0.04 -22.16
C ILE A 14 2.74 0.35 -20.74
N PHE A 15 1.56 0.95 -20.58
CA PHE A 15 1.08 1.37 -19.27
C PHE A 15 0.83 0.21 -18.31
N PRO A 16 0.07 -0.84 -18.67
CA PRO A 16 -0.11 -2.00 -17.78
C PRO A 16 1.21 -2.71 -17.44
N VAL A 17 2.11 -2.86 -18.42
CA VAL A 17 3.44 -3.45 -18.18
C VAL A 17 4.26 -2.61 -17.19
N LEU A 18 4.27 -1.29 -17.37
CA LEU A 18 4.98 -0.38 -16.47
C LEU A 18 4.40 -0.45 -15.05
N ILE A 19 3.06 -0.43 -14.91
CA ILE A 19 2.38 -0.56 -13.61
C ILE A 19 2.76 -1.90 -12.96
N PHE A 20 2.68 -3.00 -13.70
CA PHE A 20 3.05 -4.32 -13.19
C PHE A 20 4.50 -4.34 -12.66
N VAL A 21 5.46 -3.92 -13.48
CA VAL A 21 6.89 -3.97 -13.14
C VAL A 21 7.21 -3.06 -11.94
N THR A 22 6.69 -1.83 -11.94
CA THR A 22 6.94 -0.89 -10.84
C THR A 22 6.35 -1.38 -9.51
N ASN A 23 5.13 -1.92 -9.52
CA ASN A 23 4.50 -2.47 -8.32
C ASN A 23 5.19 -3.78 -7.86
N ALA A 24 5.68 -4.61 -8.78
CA ALA A 24 6.46 -5.80 -8.43
C ALA A 24 7.79 -5.44 -7.75
N ILE A 25 8.51 -4.43 -8.27
CA ILE A 25 9.76 -3.94 -7.66
C ILE A 25 9.49 -3.34 -6.27
N ALA A 26 8.31 -2.73 -6.05
CA ALA A 26 7.95 -2.14 -4.77
C ALA A 26 7.84 -3.14 -3.61
N PHE A 27 7.74 -4.45 -3.88
CA PHE A 27 7.80 -5.47 -2.81
C PHE A 27 9.19 -5.56 -2.17
N PHE A 28 10.26 -5.26 -2.91
CA PHE A 28 11.62 -5.29 -2.35
C PHE A 28 11.78 -4.34 -1.15
N PRO A 29 11.50 -3.03 -1.24
CA PRO A 29 11.60 -2.15 -0.08
C PRO A 29 10.62 -2.51 1.04
N ILE A 30 9.45 -3.08 0.71
CA ILE A 30 8.50 -3.56 1.73
C ILE A 30 9.07 -4.73 2.54
N PHE A 31 9.67 -5.72 1.88
CA PHE A 31 10.33 -6.84 2.57
C PHE A 31 11.52 -6.35 3.39
N CYS A 32 12.31 -5.41 2.85
CA CYS A 32 13.38 -4.77 3.63
C CYS A 32 12.82 -4.08 4.89
N LEU A 33 11.71 -3.36 4.77
CA LEU A 33 11.12 -2.64 5.91
C LEU A 33 10.57 -3.60 6.96
N LEU A 34 9.87 -4.66 6.55
CA LEU A 34 9.40 -5.72 7.44
C LEU A 34 10.55 -6.45 8.14
N TYR A 35 11.65 -6.71 7.42
CA TYR A 35 12.84 -7.32 8.01
C TYR A 35 13.49 -6.37 9.04
N ILE A 36 13.73 -5.12 8.66
CA ILE A 36 14.30 -4.09 9.53
C ILE A 36 13.44 -3.89 10.78
N SER A 37 12.11 -3.90 10.65
CA SER A 37 11.21 -3.73 11.79
C SER A 37 11.32 -4.86 12.82
N GLN A 38 11.73 -6.07 12.42
CA GLN A 38 11.96 -7.18 13.36
C GLN A 38 13.31 -7.09 14.07
N ILE A 39 14.35 -6.68 13.36
CA ILE A 39 15.72 -6.67 13.91
C ILE A 39 16.05 -5.39 14.69
N ALA A 40 15.42 -4.27 14.33
CA ALA A 40 15.70 -3.00 14.96
C ALA A 40 15.16 -2.98 16.40
N PRO A 41 15.85 -2.32 17.34
CA PRO A 41 15.39 -2.14 18.72
C PRO A 41 14.27 -1.09 18.78
N LEU A 42 13.19 -1.34 18.04
CA LEU A 42 11.97 -0.55 18.05
C LEU A 42 11.07 -0.99 19.19
N HIS A 43 10.39 -0.01 19.76
CA HIS A 43 9.33 -0.21 20.73
C HIS A 43 8.19 -1.05 20.16
N GLY A 44 7.46 -1.77 21.02
CA GLY A 44 6.40 -2.70 20.63
C GLY A 44 5.34 -2.05 19.74
N ASN A 45 4.82 -0.90 20.17
CA ASN A 45 3.85 -0.10 19.40
C ASN A 45 4.34 0.25 18.00
N CYS A 46 5.55 0.83 17.93
CA CYS A 46 6.11 1.29 16.67
C CYS A 46 6.34 0.12 15.71
N ARG A 47 6.84 -1.00 16.24
CA ARG A 47 7.02 -2.24 15.48
C ARG A 47 5.70 -2.74 14.91
N TYR A 48 4.66 -2.80 15.74
CA TYR A 48 3.32 -3.21 15.31
C TYR A 48 2.78 -2.32 14.20
N ILE A 49 2.79 -0.99 14.41
CA ILE A 49 2.29 -0.01 13.43
C ILE A 49 3.05 -0.14 12.11
N LEU A 50 4.38 -0.23 12.13
CA LEU A 50 5.19 -0.39 10.92
C LEU A 50 4.91 -1.71 10.20
N CYS A 51 4.72 -2.81 10.93
CA CYS A 51 4.37 -4.10 10.32
C CYS A 51 2.98 -4.05 9.68
N ALA A 52 1.98 -3.54 10.42
CA ALA A 52 0.61 -3.43 9.94
C ALA A 52 0.50 -2.50 8.72
N TRP A 53 1.19 -1.35 8.75
CA TRP A 53 1.30 -0.43 7.63
C TRP A 53 1.94 -1.10 6.41
N SER A 54 3.07 -1.79 6.58
CA SER A 54 3.77 -2.47 5.48
C SER A 54 2.92 -3.56 4.81
N LEU A 55 2.23 -4.36 5.62
CA LEU A 55 1.33 -5.40 5.12
C LEU A 55 0.13 -4.78 4.39
N SER A 56 -0.44 -3.70 4.91
CA SER A 56 -1.55 -2.99 4.27
C SER A 56 -1.12 -2.38 2.93
N PHE A 57 0.07 -1.77 2.88
CA PHE A 57 0.63 -1.24 1.64
C PHE A 57 0.96 -2.33 0.62
N SER A 58 1.36 -3.52 1.09
CA SER A 58 1.53 -4.70 0.22
C SER A 58 0.23 -5.06 -0.49
N SER A 59 -0.91 -5.01 0.21
CA SER A 59 -2.23 -5.25 -0.38
C SER A 59 -2.56 -4.23 -1.49
N VAL A 60 -2.19 -2.95 -1.31
CA VAL A 60 -2.37 -1.92 -2.36
C VAL A 60 -1.58 -2.30 -3.62
N TYR A 61 -0.32 -2.72 -3.48
CA TYR A 61 0.50 -3.16 -4.62
C TYR A 61 -0.06 -4.43 -5.30
N LEU A 62 -0.56 -5.39 -4.53
CA LEU A 62 -1.22 -6.58 -5.09
C LEU A 62 -2.46 -6.20 -5.90
N ILE A 63 -3.27 -5.26 -5.43
CA ILE A 63 -4.47 -4.80 -6.14
C ILE A 63 -4.08 -4.06 -7.43
N ASN A 64 -3.04 -3.23 -7.41
CA ASN A 64 -2.52 -2.58 -8.61
C ASN A 64 -2.00 -3.60 -9.65
N ILE A 65 -1.32 -4.65 -9.19
CA ILE A 65 -0.89 -5.76 -10.07
C ILE A 65 -2.11 -6.47 -10.66
N ALA A 66 -3.13 -6.76 -9.86
CA ALA A 66 -4.36 -7.38 -10.34
C ALA A 66 -5.08 -6.50 -11.39
N LEU A 67 -5.15 -5.19 -11.16
CA LEU A 67 -5.67 -4.22 -12.13
C LEU A 67 -4.84 -4.20 -13.42
N ALA A 68 -3.51 -4.23 -13.32
CA ALA A 68 -2.63 -4.27 -14.48
C ALA A 68 -2.79 -5.57 -15.29
N ILE A 69 -2.97 -6.72 -14.63
CA ILE A 69 -3.27 -7.99 -15.29
C ILE A 69 -4.61 -7.91 -16.01
N LEU A 70 -5.65 -7.37 -15.37
CA LEU A 70 -6.95 -7.16 -16.02
C LEU A 70 -6.88 -6.20 -17.22
N ASP A 71 -6.01 -5.19 -17.16
CA ASP A 71 -5.77 -4.30 -18.30
C ASP A 71 -5.04 -5.01 -19.45
N LEU A 72 -4.12 -5.93 -19.15
CA LEU A 72 -3.41 -6.74 -20.15
C LEU A 72 -4.30 -7.79 -20.82
N GLU A 73 -5.24 -8.37 -20.08
CA GLU A 73 -6.18 -9.39 -20.58
C GLU A 73 -7.35 -8.79 -21.38
N ASN A 74 -7.54 -7.47 -21.31
CA ASN A 74 -8.58 -6.78 -22.07
C ASN A 74 -8.35 -6.93 -23.57
N GLU A 75 -9.38 -7.21 -24.37
CA GLU A 75 -9.26 -7.49 -25.82
C GLU A 75 -8.61 -6.35 -26.61
N SER A 76 -8.73 -5.13 -26.10
CA SER A 76 -8.08 -3.96 -26.69
C SER A 76 -6.59 -3.86 -26.39
N GLY A 77 -6.08 -4.53 -25.34
CA GLY A 77 -4.71 -4.35 -24.83
C GLY A 77 -4.42 -2.94 -24.27
N TYR A 78 -5.41 -2.05 -24.28
CA TYR A 78 -5.29 -0.66 -23.82
C TYR A 78 -6.01 -0.45 -22.49
N MET A 79 -5.67 0.69 -21.87
CA MET A 79 -6.35 1.21 -20.70
C MET A 79 -7.87 1.19 -20.93
N PRO A 80 -8.66 0.75 -19.95
CA PRO A 80 -10.08 0.54 -20.15
C PRO A 80 -10.81 1.84 -20.44
N ARG A 81 -11.77 1.76 -21.37
CA ARG A 81 -12.62 2.90 -21.74
C ARG A 81 -13.59 3.28 -20.64
N ASN A 82 -13.85 2.37 -19.70
CA ASN A 82 -14.80 2.54 -18.62
C ASN A 82 -14.28 1.89 -17.34
N MET A 83 -14.60 2.51 -16.20
CA MET A 83 -14.25 2.01 -14.87
C MET A 83 -15.12 0.83 -14.41
N PHE A 84 -16.30 0.65 -15.01
CA PHE A 84 -17.29 -0.34 -14.59
C PHE A 84 -17.16 -1.70 -15.28
N GLU A 85 -16.50 -1.76 -16.44
CA GLU A 85 -16.28 -2.99 -17.18
C GLU A 85 -14.82 -3.40 -17.07
N PRO A 86 -14.49 -4.66 -16.75
CA PRO A 86 -15.38 -5.71 -16.25
C PRO A 86 -15.88 -5.40 -14.82
N HIS A 87 -17.01 -5.98 -14.41
CA HIS A 87 -17.66 -5.70 -13.11
C HIS A 87 -16.73 -5.80 -11.89
N PHE A 88 -15.73 -6.67 -11.94
CA PHE A 88 -14.76 -6.85 -10.85
C PHE A 88 -13.77 -5.68 -10.70
N ARG A 89 -13.56 -4.87 -11.75
CA ARG A 89 -12.66 -3.70 -11.71
C ARG A 89 -13.14 -2.66 -10.69
N PHE A 90 -14.44 -2.40 -10.65
CA PHE A 90 -15.01 -1.45 -9.68
C PHE A 90 -14.78 -1.90 -8.23
N LEU A 91 -14.94 -3.21 -7.96
CA LEU A 91 -14.66 -3.78 -6.65
C LEU A 91 -13.16 -3.64 -6.29
N LEU A 92 -12.26 -3.91 -7.23
CA LEU A 92 -10.83 -3.71 -7.00
C LEU A 92 -10.48 -2.25 -6.71
N TYR A 93 -11.07 -1.28 -7.40
CA TYR A 93 -10.88 0.13 -7.08
C TYR A 93 -11.41 0.49 -5.70
N GLN A 94 -12.57 -0.03 -5.30
CA GLN A 94 -13.11 0.20 -3.97
C GLN A 94 -12.17 -0.35 -2.89
N ILE A 95 -11.70 -1.59 -3.04
CA ILE A 95 -10.74 -2.20 -2.11
C ILE A 95 -9.42 -1.40 -2.11
N HIS A 96 -8.95 -0.96 -3.28
CA HIS A 96 -7.75 -0.12 -3.39
C HIS A 96 -7.86 1.16 -2.57
N ILE A 97 -8.98 1.89 -2.71
CA ILE A 97 -9.24 3.13 -1.96
C ILE A 97 -9.34 2.83 -0.46
N MET A 98 -10.02 1.76 -0.07
CA MET A 98 -10.11 1.34 1.33
C MET A 98 -8.74 1.04 1.92
N CYS A 99 -7.93 0.21 1.26
CA CYS A 99 -6.57 -0.12 1.70
C CYS A 99 -5.69 1.13 1.77
N THR A 100 -5.77 2.02 0.77
CA THR A 100 -4.96 3.26 0.75
C THR A 100 -5.35 4.18 1.92
N THR A 101 -6.65 4.36 2.16
CA THR A 101 -7.15 5.17 3.27
C THR A 101 -6.73 4.56 4.61
N PHE A 102 -6.82 3.24 4.74
CA PHE A 102 -6.37 2.52 5.92
C PHE A 102 -4.86 2.71 6.17
N CYS A 103 -4.03 2.64 5.12
CA CYS A 103 -2.60 2.95 5.22
C CYS A 103 -2.34 4.36 5.75
N SER A 104 -3.07 5.36 5.25
CA SER A 104 -2.95 6.74 5.74
C SER A 104 -3.29 6.89 7.22
N THR A 105 -4.23 6.10 7.77
CA THR A 105 -4.50 6.13 9.21
C THR A 105 -3.32 5.64 10.05
N PHE A 106 -2.58 4.63 9.56
CA PHE A 106 -1.35 4.17 10.22
C PHE A 106 -0.20 5.18 10.13
N GLU A 107 -0.10 5.97 9.07
CA GLU A 107 0.89 7.05 8.97
C GLU A 107 0.64 8.13 10.02
N ILE A 108 -0.63 8.47 10.25
CA ILE A 108 -1.05 9.37 11.32
C ILE A 108 -0.74 8.74 12.68
N ALA A 109 -1.07 7.46 12.89
CA ALA A 109 -0.82 6.75 14.13
C ALA A 109 0.69 6.68 14.46
N LEU A 110 1.54 6.43 13.47
CA LEU A 110 2.99 6.44 13.59
C LEU A 110 3.50 7.83 13.96
N SER A 111 2.95 8.88 13.32
CA SER A 111 3.33 10.27 13.61
C SER A 111 3.01 10.66 15.05
N ILE A 112 1.83 10.28 15.55
CA ILE A 112 1.41 10.50 16.95
C ILE A 112 2.30 9.70 17.90
N GLU A 113 2.57 8.43 17.59
CA GLU A 113 3.44 7.57 18.38
C GLU A 113 4.83 8.19 18.56
N ARG A 114 5.43 8.70 17.46
CA ARG A 114 6.71 9.41 17.51
C ARG A 114 6.65 10.71 18.29
N MET A 115 5.56 11.47 18.18
CA MET A 115 5.37 12.68 18.98
C MET A 115 5.34 12.37 20.48
N ILE A 116 4.61 11.33 20.89
CA ILE A 116 4.52 10.92 22.30
C ILE A 116 5.88 10.46 22.83
N ALA A 117 6.63 9.69 22.03
CA ALA A 117 7.97 9.23 22.40
C ALA A 117 8.95 10.39 22.64
N ILE A 118 8.81 11.50 21.92
CA ILE A 118 9.65 12.70 22.07
C ILE A 118 9.19 13.56 23.28
N VAL A 119 7.87 13.77 23.43
CA VAL A 119 7.34 14.67 24.47
C VAL A 119 7.54 14.10 25.88
N ASN A 120 7.41 12.78 26.07
CA ASN A 120 7.61 12.16 27.38
C ASN A 120 8.26 10.76 27.28
N PRO A 121 9.58 10.69 27.03
CA PRO A 121 10.27 9.43 26.76
C PRO A 121 10.24 8.46 27.95
N ARG A 122 10.33 8.98 29.19
CA ARG A 122 10.22 8.11 30.39
C ARG A 122 8.87 7.43 30.45
N ARG A 123 7.77 8.20 30.37
CA ARG A 123 6.44 7.61 30.45
C ARG A 123 6.17 6.65 29.30
N TYR A 124 6.67 6.96 28.11
CA TYR A 124 6.54 6.11 26.93
C TYR A 124 7.21 4.74 27.15
N HIS A 125 8.46 4.70 27.64
CA HIS A 125 9.20 3.44 27.84
C HIS A 125 8.75 2.60 29.04
N PHE A 126 8.07 3.20 30.03
CA PHE A 126 7.62 2.50 31.25
C PHE A 126 6.11 2.21 31.27
N SER A 127 5.39 2.52 30.20
CA SER A 127 3.93 2.35 30.12
C SER A 127 3.58 1.02 29.45
N ASP A 128 3.05 0.03 30.19
CA ASP A 128 2.53 -1.23 29.62
C ASP A 128 1.19 -1.09 28.87
N THR A 129 0.68 0.14 28.66
CA THR A 129 -0.64 0.44 28.07
C THR A 129 -0.74 0.13 26.56
N GLU A 130 0.33 -0.39 25.98
CA GLU A 130 0.70 -0.36 24.57
C GLU A 130 -0.22 -1.14 23.62
N TRP A 131 -0.46 -2.42 23.91
CA TRP A 131 -1.09 -3.33 22.95
C TRP A 131 -2.61 -3.40 23.06
N LYS A 132 -3.13 -3.08 24.26
CA LYS A 132 -4.55 -3.25 24.60
C LYS A 132 -5.48 -2.28 23.88
N VAL A 133 -4.94 -1.14 23.43
CA VAL A 133 -5.72 -0.09 22.74
C VAL A 133 -5.44 -0.08 21.24
N LEU A 134 -4.22 -0.40 20.83
CA LEU A 134 -3.81 -0.30 19.41
C LEU A 134 -4.41 -1.36 18.51
N ILE A 135 -4.45 -2.62 18.97
CA ILE A 135 -5.05 -3.76 18.22
C ILE A 135 -6.56 -3.59 18.00
N PRO A 136 -7.38 -3.22 19.00
CA PRO A 136 -8.81 -3.02 18.75
C PRO A 136 -9.08 -1.80 17.87
N ILE A 137 -8.30 -0.73 17.96
CA ILE A 137 -8.48 0.45 17.09
C ILE A 137 -8.16 0.10 15.63
N SER A 138 -7.09 -0.64 15.37
CA SER A 138 -6.79 -1.09 14.01
C SER A 138 -7.85 -2.05 13.47
N ALA A 139 -8.44 -2.91 14.29
CA ALA A 139 -9.55 -3.77 13.88
C ALA A 139 -10.86 -3.02 13.59
N VAL A 140 -11.11 -1.88 14.24
CA VAL A 140 -12.31 -1.05 13.99
C VAL A 140 -12.15 -0.16 12.75
N LEU A 141 -10.91 0.14 12.35
CA LEU A 141 -10.61 0.97 11.18
C LEU A 141 -10.60 0.18 9.85
N VAL A 142 -10.66 -1.17 9.91
CA VAL A 142 -10.81 -2.08 8.75
C VAL A 142 -12.28 -2.35 8.49
#